data_AF-A0A9E3FQ99-F1
#
_entry.id   AF-A0A9E3FQ99-F1
#
_cell.length_a   1.000
_cell.length_b   1.000
_cell.length_c   1.000
_cell.angle_alpha   90.00
_cell.angle_beta   90.00
_cell.angle_gamma   90.00
#
_symmetry.space_group_name_H-M   'P 1'
#
loop_
_entity.id
_entity.type
_entity.pdbx_description
1 polymer ?
#
loop_
_entity_poly.entity_id
_entity_poly.type
_entity_poly.pdbx_seq_one_letter_code
_entity_poly.pdbx_strand_id
1 'polypeptide(L)'
;MKSAAVATILLLTMTGAADAGQASKRDAGSCLVEVLRSEELPIGPLFHHTIKATLLVTPPDMPPFERTVYKVITWQEPPPRQGQRMRIDCDPAALSSFSLF
;
A
#
# COMPACT_ATOMS: atom_id res chain seq x y z
N MET A 1 22.85 65.07 21.25
CA MET A 1 22.49 64.10 22.31
C MET A 1 21.13 63.52 21.98
N LYS A 2 21.02 62.17 21.98
CA LYS A 2 19.79 61.35 21.82
C LYS A 2 19.22 61.37 20.38
N SER A 3 19.09 60.27 19.65
CA SER A 3 18.66 58.92 20.05
C SER A 3 19.35 57.81 19.24
N ALA A 4 19.74 56.76 19.96
CA ALA A 4 20.03 55.40 19.48
C ALA A 4 18.69 54.71 19.09
N ALA A 5 18.61 53.59 18.37
CA ALA A 5 19.56 52.53 18.13
C ALA A 5 19.20 51.80 16.82
N VAL A 6 20.25 51.23 16.24
CA VAL A 6 20.31 50.49 14.98
C VAL A 6 19.60 49.15 15.08
N ALA A 7 18.89 48.79 14.01
CA ALA A 7 18.27 47.50 13.76
C ALA A 7 19.33 46.43 13.50
N THR A 8 19.24 45.28 14.19
CA THR A 8 19.78 43.97 13.76
C THR A 8 19.54 42.94 14.86
N ILE A 9 18.57 42.03 14.73
CA ILE A 9 18.71 40.59 15.03
C ILE A 9 17.73 39.82 14.12
N LEU A 10 18.19 39.57 12.89
CA LEU A 10 17.88 38.32 12.19
C LEU A 10 18.48 37.16 13.01
N LEU A 11 17.99 35.94 12.77
CA LEU A 11 18.49 34.63 13.24
C LEU A 11 17.86 34.07 14.52
N LEU A 12 16.73 33.40 14.32
CA LEU A 12 16.46 32.10 14.96
C LEU A 12 16.03 31.13 13.85
N THR A 13 17.03 30.72 13.08
CA THR A 13 16.98 29.54 12.20
C THR A 13 17.29 28.29 13.02
N MET A 14 16.64 27.18 12.64
CA MET A 14 16.92 25.78 13.01
C MET A 14 16.24 25.37 14.32
N THR A 15 15.48 24.28 14.44
CA THR A 15 15.62 22.95 13.82
C THR A 15 14.26 22.26 13.75
N GLY A 16 13.89 21.72 12.59
CA GLY A 16 12.67 20.92 12.47
C GLY A 16 12.40 20.39 11.07
N ALA A 17 13.44 20.12 10.27
CA ALA A 17 13.29 19.22 9.14
C ALA A 17 13.19 17.81 9.73
N ALA A 18 11.99 17.43 10.17
CA ALA A 18 11.69 16.04 10.42
C ALA A 18 11.94 15.30 9.10
N ASP A 19 12.85 14.34 9.15
CA ASP A 19 13.34 13.58 8.02
C ASP A 19 12.18 12.79 7.38
N ALA A 20 11.55 13.38 6.36
CA ALA A 20 10.53 12.70 5.55
C ALA A 20 11.14 11.60 4.66
N GLY A 21 12.47 11.43 4.68
CA GLY A 21 13.19 10.45 3.86
C GLY A 21 13.13 9.03 4.38
N GLN A 22 12.73 8.80 5.63
CA GLN A 22 12.78 7.47 6.23
C GLN A 22 11.51 6.62 5.99
N ALA A 23 10.39 7.25 5.61
CA ALA A 23 9.19 6.55 5.13
C ALA A 23 9.35 6.04 3.68
N SER A 24 10.06 6.79 2.83
CA SER A 24 10.16 6.46 1.40
C SER A 24 10.94 5.18 1.12
N LYS A 25 11.92 4.80 1.96
CA LYS A 25 12.71 3.58 1.76
C LYS A 25 11.93 2.28 1.98
N ARG A 26 10.93 2.26 2.87
CA ARG A 26 10.01 1.12 3.00
C ARG A 26 8.96 1.12 1.88
N ASP A 27 8.53 2.30 1.46
CA ASP A 27 7.49 2.44 0.44
C ASP A 27 8.01 2.16 -0.98
N ALA A 28 9.32 2.30 -1.25
CA ALA A 28 9.92 2.10 -2.56
C ALA A 28 9.76 0.67 -3.13
N GLY A 29 9.60 -0.33 -2.26
CA GLY A 29 9.32 -1.72 -2.67
C GLY A 29 7.83 -2.10 -2.55
N SER A 30 6.98 -1.17 -2.10
CA SER A 30 5.59 -1.48 -1.77
C SER A 30 4.61 -1.07 -2.87
N CYS A 31 3.66 -1.96 -3.16
CA CYS A 31 2.57 -1.75 -4.10
C CYS A 31 1.28 -1.50 -3.33
N LEU A 32 0.50 -0.52 -3.76
CA LEU A 32 -0.89 -0.37 -3.31
C LEU A 32 -1.76 -1.29 -4.18
N VAL A 33 -2.52 -2.18 -3.55
CA VAL A 33 -3.44 -3.08 -4.23
C VAL A 33 -4.86 -2.73 -3.84
N GLU A 34 -5.74 -2.64 -4.82
CA GLU A 34 -7.18 -2.50 -4.63
C GLU A 34 -7.92 -3.70 -5.24
N VAL A 35 -8.89 -4.26 -4.51
CA VAL A 35 -9.74 -5.34 -5.01
C VAL A 35 -10.83 -4.74 -5.89
N LEU A 36 -10.74 -4.92 -7.21
CA LEU A 36 -11.76 -4.46 -8.16
C LEU A 36 -12.96 -5.39 -8.20
N ARG A 37 -12.72 -6.70 -8.11
CA ARG A 37 -13.76 -7.74 -8.15
C ARG A 37 -13.31 -8.96 -7.36
N SER A 38 -14.26 -9.63 -6.72
CA SER A 38 -14.03 -10.86 -5.95
C SER A 38 -15.19 -11.81 -6.19
N GLU A 39 -14.88 -13.03 -6.63
CA GLU A 39 -15.85 -14.06 -6.98
C GLU A 39 -15.48 -15.36 -6.29
N GLU A 40 -16.46 -16.01 -5.66
CA GLU A 40 -16.32 -17.38 -5.20
C GLU A 40 -16.60 -18.33 -6.37
N LEU A 41 -15.69 -19.28 -6.59
CA LEU A 41 -15.83 -20.32 -7.61
C LEU A 41 -16.30 -21.63 -6.97
N PRO A 42 -17.18 -22.40 -7.65
CA PRO A 42 -17.69 -23.68 -7.17
C PRO A 42 -16.67 -24.82 -7.41
N ILE A 43 -15.40 -24.57 -7.10
CA ILE A 43 -14.29 -25.52 -7.22
C ILE A 43 -13.45 -25.43 -5.95
N GLY A 44 -12.92 -26.53 -5.45
CA GLY A 44 -11.98 -26.51 -4.33
C GLY A 44 -12.06 -27.73 -3.41
N PRO A 45 -11.12 -27.85 -2.47
CA PRO A 45 -11.15 -28.87 -1.43
C PRO A 45 -12.37 -28.74 -0.51
N LEU A 46 -12.73 -29.82 0.18
CA LEU A 46 -13.74 -29.77 1.24
C LEU A 46 -13.35 -28.72 2.29
N PHE A 47 -14.34 -27.96 2.78
CA PHE A 47 -14.18 -26.88 3.76
C PHE A 47 -13.34 -25.69 3.28
N HIS A 48 -13.24 -25.49 1.97
CA HIS A 48 -12.53 -24.34 1.39
C HIS A 48 -13.37 -23.68 0.30
N HIS A 49 -13.14 -22.39 0.10
CA HIS A 49 -13.61 -21.62 -1.05
C HIS A 49 -12.44 -21.36 -1.99
N THR A 50 -12.65 -21.47 -3.31
CA THR A 50 -11.70 -20.91 -4.28
C THR A 50 -12.20 -19.53 -4.68
N ILE A 51 -11.43 -18.51 -4.36
CA ILE A 51 -11.73 -17.12 -4.71
C ILE A 51 -10.94 -16.73 -5.95
N LYS A 52 -11.61 -16.10 -6.90
CA LYS A 52 -11.01 -15.37 -8.02
C LYS A 52 -11.15 -13.88 -7.74
N ALA A 53 -10.02 -13.18 -7.63
CA ALA A 53 -10.00 -11.74 -7.39
C ALA A 53 -9.30 -11.00 -8.54
N THR A 54 -9.93 -9.93 -9.03
CA THR A 54 -9.31 -8.97 -9.95
C THR A 54 -8.84 -7.78 -9.14
N LEU A 55 -7.58 -7.40 -9.32
CA LEU A 55 -6.88 -6.44 -8.51
C LEU A 55 -6.34 -5.31 -9.37
N LEU A 56 -6.42 -4.08 -8.88
CA LEU A 56 -5.64 -2.97 -9.41
C LEU A 56 -4.37 -2.83 -8.59
N VAL A 57 -3.23 -3.05 -9.22
CA VAL A 57 -1.91 -2.93 -8.60
C VAL A 57 -1.33 -1.57 -9.00
N THR A 58 -1.02 -0.75 -8.01
CA THR A 58 -0.38 0.56 -8.15
C THR A 58 1.03 0.50 -7.54
N PRO A 59 2.04 0.16 -8.36
CA PRO A 59 3.45 0.23 -8.00
C PRO A 59 3.96 1.69 -7.95
N PRO A 60 5.12 1.95 -7.32
CA PRO A 60 5.64 3.31 -7.15
C PRO A 60 6.16 3.93 -8.47
N ASP A 61 6.82 3.13 -9.31
CA ASP A 61 7.60 3.64 -10.46
C ASP A 61 7.04 3.27 -11.84
N MET A 62 5.82 2.71 -11.90
CA MET A 62 5.19 2.34 -13.17
C MET A 62 3.67 2.56 -13.11
N PRO A 63 2.99 2.64 -14.27
CA PRO A 63 1.54 2.82 -14.31
C PRO A 63 0.79 1.68 -13.59
N PRO A 64 -0.38 1.97 -13.00
CA PRO A 64 -1.25 0.94 -12.45
C PRO A 64 -1.66 -0.09 -13.50
N PHE A 65 -1.78 -1.35 -13.08
CA PHE A 65 -2.20 -2.45 -13.94
C PHE A 65 -3.15 -3.40 -13.24
N GLU A 66 -4.00 -4.06 -14.02
CA GLU A 66 -4.91 -5.07 -13.48
C GLU A 66 -4.26 -6.46 -13.45
N ARG A 67 -4.55 -7.23 -12.40
CA ARG A 67 -4.13 -8.62 -12.28
C ARG A 67 -5.24 -9.47 -11.68
N THR A 68 -5.50 -10.61 -12.30
CA THR A 68 -6.42 -11.62 -11.73
C THR A 68 -5.63 -12.68 -10.99
N VAL A 69 -6.09 -13.03 -9.79
CA VAL A 69 -5.48 -14.02 -8.91
C VAL A 69 -6.51 -15.01 -8.40
N TYR A 70 -6.04 -16.18 -8.00
CA TYR A 70 -6.85 -17.26 -7.45
C TYR A 70 -6.30 -17.64 -6.08
N LYS A 71 -7.15 -17.74 -5.05
CA LYS A 71 -6.77 -18.16 -3.70
C LYS A 71 -7.75 -19.22 -3.20
N VAL A 72 -7.24 -20.28 -2.61
CA VAL A 72 -8.04 -21.19 -1.81
C VAL A 72 -8.02 -20.67 -0.37
N ILE A 73 -9.18 -20.31 0.17
CA ILE A 73 -9.35 -19.87 1.55
C ILE A 73 -10.17 -20.90 2.32
N THR A 74 -9.99 -20.95 3.64
CA THR A 74 -10.87 -21.78 4.47
C THR A 74 -12.29 -21.19 4.48
N TRP A 75 -13.29 -22.03 4.67
CA TRP A 75 -14.70 -21.59 4.75
C TRP A 75 -15.03 -20.62 5.90
N GLN A 76 -14.09 -20.44 6.83
CA GLN A 76 -14.22 -19.54 7.98
C GLN A 76 -13.60 -18.17 7.72
N GLU A 77 -12.77 -18.05 6.68
CA GLU A 77 -12.11 -16.80 6.29
C GLU A 77 -13.02 -16.03 5.34
N PRO A 78 -13.26 -14.73 5.58
CA PRO A 78 -14.07 -13.93 4.67
C PRO A 78 -13.31 -13.69 3.35
N PRO A 79 -13.98 -13.74 2.19
CA PRO A 79 -13.34 -13.39 0.94
C PRO A 79 -12.98 -11.89 0.90
N PRO A 80 -12.00 -11.50 0.06
CA PRO A 80 -11.67 -10.11 -0.22
C PRO A 80 -12.90 -9.31 -0.63
N ARG A 81 -13.06 -8.13 -0.05
CA ARG A 81 -14.18 -7.24 -0.40
C ARG A 81 -13.79 -6.30 -1.54
N GLN A 82 -14.73 -6.06 -2.45
CA GLN A 82 -14.55 -5.03 -3.48
C GLN A 82 -14.28 -3.66 -2.85
N GLY A 83 -13.31 -2.93 -3.40
CA GLY A 83 -12.80 -1.66 -2.87
C GLY A 83 -11.84 -1.79 -1.70
N GLN A 84 -11.56 -3.00 -1.21
CA GLN A 84 -10.55 -3.21 -0.17
C GLN A 84 -9.16 -2.83 -0.72
N ARG A 85 -8.42 -2.05 0.06
CA ARG A 85 -7.08 -1.58 -0.28
C ARG A 85 -6.04 -2.09 0.72
N MET A 86 -4.88 -2.52 0.24
CA MET A 86 -3.74 -2.84 1.11
C MET A 86 -2.40 -2.50 0.46
N ARG A 87 -1.37 -2.36 1.30
CA ARG A 87 0.03 -2.26 0.85
C ARG A 87 0.72 -3.61 0.96
N ILE A 88 1.45 -3.97 -0.08
CA ILE A 88 2.12 -5.27 -0.20
C ILE A 88 3.50 -5.08 -0.80
N ASP A 89 4.34 -6.11 -0.78
CA ASP A 89 5.55 -6.10 -1.60
C ASP A 89 5.20 -6.18 -3.09
N CYS A 90 5.86 -5.38 -3.91
CA CYS A 90 5.69 -5.37 -5.36
C CYS A 90 6.26 -6.61 -6.07
N ASP A 91 6.97 -7.49 -5.37
CA ASP A 91 7.47 -8.76 -5.92
C ASP A 91 6.32 -9.54 -6.61
N PRO A 92 6.47 -9.92 -7.89
CA PRO A 92 5.52 -10.77 -8.59
C PRO A 92 5.13 -12.05 -7.82
N ALA A 93 6.04 -12.57 -6.99
CA ALA A 93 5.77 -13.69 -6.09
C ALA A 93 4.83 -13.28 -4.96
N ALA A 94 5.01 -12.11 -4.32
CA ALA A 94 4.07 -11.57 -3.34
C ALA A 94 2.68 -11.28 -3.94
N LEU A 95 2.65 -10.85 -5.21
CA LEU A 95 1.46 -10.78 -6.07
C LEU A 95 0.94 -12.15 -6.54
N SER A 96 1.39 -13.26 -5.97
CA SER A 96 0.80 -14.58 -6.18
C SER A 96 0.54 -15.28 -4.85
N SER A 97 1.46 -15.11 -3.90
CA SER A 97 1.32 -15.46 -2.49
C SER A 97 0.67 -14.30 -1.74
N PHE A 98 -0.62 -14.12 -1.98
CA PHE A 98 -1.42 -13.12 -1.30
C PHE A 98 -1.59 -13.48 0.19
N SER A 99 -0.60 -13.11 1.01
CA SER A 99 -0.71 -13.06 2.48
C SER A 99 -1.64 -11.92 2.95
N LEU A 100 -2.65 -11.58 2.12
CA LEU A 100 -3.38 -10.31 2.17
C LEU A 100 -4.69 -10.35 2.96
N PHE A 101 -5.07 -11.56 3.39
CA PHE A 101 -6.30 -11.88 4.10
C PHE A 101 -5.99 -13.00 5.07
#